data_AF-A0A074LXE8-F1
#
_entry.id   AF-A0A074LXE8-F1
#
_cell.length_a   1.000
_cell.length_b   1.000
_cell.length_c   1.000
_cell.angle_alpha   90.00
_cell.angle_beta   90.00
_cell.angle_gamma   90.00
#
_symmetry.space_group_name_H-M   'P 1'
#
loop_
_entity.id
_entity.type
_entity.pdbx_description
1 polymer ?
#
loop_
_entity_poly.entity_id
_entity_poly.type
_entity_poly.pdbx_seq_one_letter_code
_entity_poly.pdbx_strand_id
1 'polypeptide(L)'
;MSNHEEFFAHFPTNFGHELEDFVTNTVLLHSRYLVVRRVKKDQYGYCTHCRKEYPVSFGRSLLKHNEDWQCQNCKSLVIVKSLNRGRKYLFDIGYVVWYEKSKVNPNAIVARGIRVSRDYRSNVYDVNTTYKTVSLYLFEPSENGVKGRSKQLRLSERENRWDEAANIQSELSTRMNGLQHVYLGMESVYEAVKGTPFQYSMWKVYLDESWDLVRFFDLAAKYPCVEYLTKLGYRSFVDAKLTGGYTYNSINWNEKSIDRVLRLSKAELKRFRAEGVRLTPQFLRSYQMCRKHGVSATFEQVEKMQDLIDPHNSDELKLLLRYSPYAKVGKYLIKQMEKRKQYRYFNWVMRDWRDYINECLELGLDLRDEQILYPRDLHAAHQRTSTQVKVKRDEAQQALFAKRFDELKKFIFRRKGLILRPVQNVDELINEGETLRHCVGGYSARYAKGETDLFVVRKVNAPDTPFYTMEVCGGRLSQCRGHSNRDMTEEVKDFVDAFVAEKLFKKSKKRGRKTDDKLGVAV
;
A
#
# COMPACT_ATOMS: atom_id res chain seq x y z
N MET A 1 -32.45 -35.76 -5.25
CA MET A 1 -31.29 -36.43 -5.89
C MET A 1 -30.14 -35.46 -5.84
N SER A 2 -28.98 -35.87 -5.36
CA SER A 2 -27.93 -34.95 -4.95
C SER A 2 -27.29 -34.29 -6.18
N ASN A 3 -27.36 -32.96 -6.31
CA ASN A 3 -26.76 -32.17 -7.42
C ASN A 3 -25.22 -32.30 -7.54
N HIS A 4 -24.60 -33.24 -6.82
CA HIS A 4 -23.16 -33.40 -6.68
C HIS A 4 -22.68 -34.86 -6.81
N GLU A 5 -23.52 -35.79 -7.28
CA GLU A 5 -23.16 -37.21 -7.43
C GLU A 5 -21.87 -37.41 -8.25
N GLU A 6 -21.74 -36.73 -9.39
CA GLU A 6 -20.52 -36.75 -10.22
C GLU A 6 -19.29 -36.29 -9.44
N PHE A 7 -19.43 -35.24 -8.62
CA PHE A 7 -18.32 -34.72 -7.81
C PHE A 7 -17.87 -35.74 -6.75
N PHE A 8 -18.81 -36.38 -6.04
CA PHE A 8 -18.48 -37.37 -5.02
C PHE A 8 -17.80 -38.61 -5.61
N ALA A 9 -18.09 -38.97 -6.87
CA ALA A 9 -17.45 -40.10 -7.54
C ALA A 9 -15.93 -39.96 -7.69
N HIS A 10 -15.39 -38.73 -7.65
CA HIS A 10 -13.93 -38.51 -7.70
C HIS A 10 -13.21 -39.00 -6.42
N PHE A 11 -13.93 -39.18 -5.31
CA PHE A 11 -13.36 -39.43 -3.99
C PHE A 11 -13.43 -40.91 -3.60
N PRO A 12 -12.36 -41.50 -3.03
CA PRO A 12 -12.44 -42.81 -2.39
C PRO A 12 -13.54 -42.89 -1.32
N THR A 13 -14.18 -44.04 -1.12
CA THR A 13 -15.28 -44.16 -0.13
C THR A 13 -14.79 -44.27 1.30
N ASN A 14 -13.66 -44.94 1.51
CA ASN A 14 -13.07 -45.19 2.83
C ASN A 14 -11.72 -44.49 2.98
N PHE A 15 -11.39 -44.17 4.23
CA PHE A 15 -10.03 -43.77 4.59
C PHE A 15 -9.09 -44.98 4.50
N GLY A 16 -7.91 -44.78 3.94
CA GLY A 16 -6.87 -45.80 3.88
C GLY A 16 -6.11 -45.91 5.21
N HIS A 17 -5.47 -47.06 5.43
CA HIS A 17 -4.65 -47.34 6.61
C HIS A 17 -3.55 -46.27 6.84
N GLU A 18 -3.00 -45.73 5.76
CA GLU A 18 -2.00 -44.66 5.78
C GLU A 18 -2.49 -43.38 6.48
N LEU A 19 -3.75 -42.99 6.25
CA LEU A 19 -4.34 -41.84 6.93
C LEU A 19 -4.61 -42.15 8.41
N GLU A 20 -5.06 -43.37 8.72
CA GLU A 20 -5.30 -43.78 10.11
C GLU A 20 -4.01 -43.79 10.92
N ASP A 21 -2.92 -44.30 10.34
CA ASP A 21 -1.59 -44.33 10.91
C ASP A 21 -1.03 -42.91 11.08
N PHE A 22 -1.15 -42.06 10.05
CA PHE A 22 -0.75 -40.64 10.14
C PHE A 22 -1.51 -39.89 11.23
N VAL A 23 -2.83 -40.09 11.31
CA VAL A 23 -3.65 -39.45 12.34
C VAL A 23 -3.26 -39.93 13.73
N THR A 24 -3.05 -41.23 13.91
CA THR A 24 -2.72 -41.81 15.21
C THR A 24 -1.32 -41.44 15.67
N ASN A 25 -0.34 -41.38 14.76
CA ASN A 25 1.08 -41.24 15.08
C ASN A 25 1.65 -39.83 14.91
N THR A 26 0.92 -38.93 14.23
CA THR A 26 1.36 -37.55 14.01
C THR A 26 0.33 -36.56 14.53
N VAL A 27 -0.91 -36.62 14.02
CA VAL A 27 -1.93 -35.59 14.26
C VAL A 27 -2.40 -35.60 15.72
N LEU A 28 -2.70 -36.79 16.23
CA LEU A 28 -3.20 -37.03 17.58
C LEU A 28 -2.13 -37.64 18.49
N LEU A 29 -0.84 -37.36 18.21
CA LEU A 29 0.27 -37.78 19.05
C LEU A 29 0.15 -37.24 20.48
N HIS A 30 -0.32 -36.00 20.62
CA HIS A 30 -0.61 -35.34 21.90
C HIS A 30 -1.79 -35.99 22.64
N SER A 31 -2.70 -36.66 21.91
CA SER A 31 -3.87 -37.35 22.43
C SER A 31 -3.54 -38.78 22.86
N ARG A 32 -2.53 -38.91 23.71
CA ARG A 32 -2.06 -40.17 24.27
C ARG A 32 -1.85 -40.00 25.76
N TYR A 33 -2.61 -40.75 26.55
CA TYR A 33 -2.69 -40.60 27.98
C TYR A 33 -2.30 -41.88 28.70
N LEU A 34 -1.73 -41.72 29.89
CA LEU A 34 -1.66 -42.77 30.89
C LEU A 34 -2.66 -42.44 31.98
N VAL A 35 -3.79 -43.14 31.97
CA VAL A 35 -4.81 -42.93 32.98
C VAL A 35 -4.44 -43.72 34.22
N VAL A 36 -4.13 -43.01 35.31
CA VAL A 36 -3.67 -43.62 36.56
C VAL A 36 -4.78 -43.68 37.60
N ARG A 37 -4.84 -44.82 38.28
CA ARG A 37 -5.69 -45.06 39.46
C ARG A 37 -4.86 -45.69 40.58
N ARG A 38 -5.20 -45.38 41.82
CA ARG A 38 -4.57 -45.99 43.00
C ARG A 38 -5.42 -47.16 43.48
N VAL A 39 -4.75 -48.25 43.81
CA VAL A 39 -5.34 -49.42 44.48
C VAL A 39 -4.47 -49.69 45.70
N LYS A 40 -4.96 -49.37 46.90
CA LYS A 40 -4.17 -49.37 48.14
C LYS A 40 -2.90 -48.51 48.01
N LYS A 41 -1.71 -49.13 48.13
CA LYS A 41 -0.40 -48.45 48.05
C LYS A 41 0.16 -48.39 46.62
N ASP A 42 -0.41 -49.17 45.71
CA ASP A 42 0.08 -49.30 44.34
C ASP A 42 -0.72 -48.42 43.38
N GLN A 43 -0.07 -48.00 42.30
CA GLN A 43 -0.66 -47.25 41.21
C GLN A 43 -0.61 -48.09 39.93
N TYR A 44 -1.75 -48.14 39.25
CA TYR A 44 -1.92 -48.79 37.95
C TYR A 44 -2.14 -47.71 36.90
N GLY A 45 -1.54 -47.90 35.73
CA GLY A 45 -1.69 -47.02 34.58
C GLY A 45 -2.30 -47.76 33.40
N TYR A 46 -3.39 -47.25 32.86
CA TYR A 46 -3.96 -47.66 31.59
C TYR A 46 -3.47 -46.74 30.47
N CYS A 47 -2.76 -47.28 29.50
CA CYS A 47 -2.27 -46.51 28.36
C CYS A 47 -3.34 -46.44 27.25
N THR A 48 -3.79 -45.24 26.89
CA THR A 48 -4.83 -45.06 25.86
C THR A 48 -4.35 -45.37 24.44
N HIS A 49 -3.03 -45.45 24.21
CA HIS A 49 -2.46 -45.81 22.92
C HIS A 49 -2.45 -47.33 22.68
N CYS A 50 -1.84 -48.10 23.59
CA CYS A 50 -1.75 -49.56 23.44
C CYS A 50 -2.87 -50.34 24.14
N ARG A 51 -3.76 -49.63 24.85
CA ARG A 51 -4.93 -50.18 25.56
C ARG A 51 -4.60 -51.25 26.60
N LYS A 52 -3.37 -51.26 27.13
CA LYS A 52 -2.96 -52.16 28.22
C LYS A 52 -2.90 -51.41 29.54
N GLU A 53 -3.35 -52.08 30.61
CA GLU A 53 -3.16 -51.67 31.99
C GLU A 53 -1.97 -52.41 32.60
N TYR A 54 -1.14 -51.71 33.37
CA TYR A 54 0.01 -52.29 34.05
C TYR A 54 0.33 -51.51 35.33
N PRO A 55 1.00 -52.14 36.32
CA PRO A 55 1.48 -51.45 37.51
C PRO A 55 2.58 -50.45 37.14
N VAL A 56 2.43 -49.19 37.55
CA VAL A 56 3.41 -48.11 37.25
C VAL A 56 4.35 -47.83 38.42
N SER A 57 4.00 -48.28 39.62
CA SER A 57 4.79 -48.08 40.85
C SER A 57 5.13 -49.42 41.52
N PHE A 58 6.31 -49.95 41.27
CA PHE A 58 6.96 -50.92 42.18
C PHE A 58 8.13 -50.20 42.85
N GLY A 59 7.92 -49.68 44.06
CA GLY A 59 8.99 -49.05 44.87
C GLY A 59 9.48 -47.67 44.44
N ARG A 60 8.81 -46.97 43.51
CA ARG A 60 9.10 -45.57 43.10
C ARG A 60 8.02 -44.60 43.60
N SER A 61 8.33 -43.30 43.56
CA SER A 61 7.35 -42.23 43.75
C SER A 61 6.19 -42.37 42.75
N LEU A 62 4.98 -42.05 43.22
CA LEU A 62 3.76 -42.16 42.44
C LEU A 62 3.76 -41.15 41.30
N LEU A 63 3.26 -41.57 40.13
CA LEU A 63 3.14 -40.71 38.97
C LEU A 63 2.16 -39.57 39.23
N LYS A 64 2.58 -38.35 38.92
CA LYS A 64 1.84 -37.10 39.14
C LYS A 64 0.95 -36.77 37.94
N HIS A 65 -0.14 -36.09 38.21
CA HIS A 65 -1.03 -35.59 37.15
C HIS A 65 -0.30 -34.58 36.25
N ASN A 66 -0.51 -34.70 34.94
CA ASN A 66 0.08 -33.88 33.87
C ASN A 66 1.59 -34.01 33.70
N GLU A 67 2.26 -34.98 34.32
CA GLU A 67 3.64 -35.27 33.97
C GLU A 67 3.73 -36.13 32.70
N ASP A 68 4.83 -35.98 31.97
CA ASP A 68 5.15 -36.82 30.83
C ASP A 68 5.67 -38.18 31.29
N TRP A 69 5.27 -39.24 30.58
CA TRP A 69 5.67 -40.59 30.87
C TRP A 69 5.89 -41.39 29.59
N GLN A 70 6.80 -42.37 29.63
CA GLN A 70 6.97 -43.32 28.56
C GLN A 70 6.25 -44.63 28.90
N CYS A 71 5.24 -45.01 28.11
CA CYS A 71 4.48 -46.24 28.34
C CYS A 71 5.41 -47.46 28.39
N GLN A 72 5.33 -48.26 29.46
CA GLN A 72 6.25 -49.40 29.64
C GLN A 72 5.99 -50.53 28.62
N ASN A 73 4.76 -50.65 28.13
CA ASN A 73 4.37 -51.66 27.15
C ASN A 73 4.66 -51.25 25.70
N CYS A 74 4.21 -50.07 25.24
CA CYS A 74 4.34 -49.65 23.83
C CYS A 74 5.38 -48.57 23.58
N LYS A 75 6.09 -48.12 24.62
CA LYS A 75 7.15 -47.09 24.57
C LYS A 75 6.71 -45.72 24.04
N SER A 76 5.42 -45.51 23.80
CA SER A 76 4.87 -44.22 23.40
C SER A 76 4.96 -43.22 24.55
N LEU A 77 5.30 -41.97 24.20
CA LEU A 77 5.17 -40.83 25.09
C LEU A 77 3.67 -40.59 25.37
N VAL A 78 3.33 -40.42 26.64
CA VAL A 78 1.96 -40.28 27.14
C VAL A 78 1.92 -39.26 28.28
N ILE A 79 0.82 -38.52 28.39
CA ILE A 79 0.60 -37.57 29.50
C ILE A 79 -0.20 -38.27 30.61
N VAL A 80 0.28 -38.20 31.85
CA VAL A 80 -0.38 -38.85 32.98
C VAL A 80 -1.67 -38.09 33.35
N LYS A 81 -2.81 -38.80 33.39
CA LYS A 81 -4.12 -38.27 33.80
C LYS A 81 -4.65 -39.08 34.97
N SER A 82 -4.99 -38.43 36.09
CA SER A 82 -5.55 -39.15 37.25
C SER A 82 -7.04 -39.39 37.04
N LEU A 83 -7.50 -40.62 37.23
CA LEU A 83 -8.90 -41.00 37.00
C LEU A 83 -9.90 -40.18 37.87
N ASN A 84 -9.48 -39.77 39.07
CA ASN A 84 -10.30 -39.03 40.03
C ASN A 84 -10.32 -37.51 39.79
N ARG A 85 -9.67 -37.01 38.72
CA ARG A 85 -9.70 -35.58 38.38
C ARG A 85 -10.73 -35.30 37.29
N GLY A 86 -11.19 -34.05 37.24
CA GLY A 86 -12.16 -33.61 36.23
C GLY A 86 -11.66 -33.85 34.80
N ARG A 87 -12.55 -34.38 33.96
CA ARG A 87 -12.23 -34.77 32.57
C ARG A 87 -12.77 -33.79 31.52
N LYS A 88 -13.36 -32.66 31.94
CA LYS A 88 -14.06 -31.68 31.07
C LYS A 88 -13.27 -31.29 29.82
N TYR A 89 -11.94 -31.20 29.93
CA TYR A 89 -11.04 -30.75 28.86
C TYR A 89 -10.29 -31.87 28.16
N LEU A 90 -10.56 -33.15 28.44
CA LEU A 90 -9.95 -34.27 27.71
C LEU A 90 -10.78 -34.57 26.45
N PHE A 91 -10.83 -33.59 25.57
CA PHE A 91 -11.42 -33.67 24.24
C PHE A 91 -10.41 -33.09 23.26
N ASP A 92 -9.71 -33.98 22.56
CA ASP A 92 -8.61 -33.60 21.69
C ASP A 92 -9.11 -33.55 20.25
N ILE A 93 -8.67 -32.54 19.52
CA ILE A 93 -9.08 -32.27 18.14
C ILE A 93 -7.83 -31.99 17.31
N GLY A 94 -7.81 -32.54 16.11
CA GLY A 94 -6.89 -32.15 15.05
C GLY A 94 -7.61 -31.90 13.74
N TYR A 95 -6.93 -31.26 12.80
CA TYR A 95 -7.40 -31.09 11.44
C TYR A 95 -6.32 -31.49 10.44
N VAL A 96 -6.71 -32.22 9.41
CA VAL A 96 -5.83 -32.74 8.38
C VAL A 96 -6.33 -32.32 7.01
N VAL A 97 -5.41 -31.84 6.16
CA VAL A 97 -5.63 -31.82 4.72
C VAL A 97 -4.95 -33.03 4.10
N TRP A 98 -5.75 -33.93 3.54
CA TRP A 98 -5.30 -35.20 2.94
C TRP A 98 -5.58 -35.20 1.44
N TYR A 99 -4.58 -35.56 0.63
CA TYR A 99 -4.66 -35.57 -0.82
C TYR A 99 -4.72 -36.98 -1.36
N GLU A 100 -5.49 -37.17 -2.44
CA GLU A 100 -5.64 -38.46 -3.09
C GLU A 100 -5.75 -38.24 -4.60
N LYS A 101 -5.48 -39.29 -5.39
CA LYS A 101 -5.82 -39.27 -6.82
C LYS A 101 -7.32 -39.32 -7.00
N SER A 102 -7.82 -38.63 -8.01
CA SER A 102 -9.20 -38.79 -8.39
C SER A 102 -9.47 -40.20 -8.91
N LYS A 103 -10.61 -40.80 -8.52
CA LYS A 103 -11.09 -42.09 -9.03
C LYS A 103 -11.65 -42.02 -10.46
N VAL A 104 -12.02 -40.82 -10.91
CA VAL A 104 -12.70 -40.60 -12.21
C VAL A 104 -11.74 -40.07 -13.26
N ASN A 105 -10.90 -39.09 -12.89
CA ASN A 105 -9.99 -38.44 -13.82
C ASN A 105 -8.53 -38.72 -13.41
N PRO A 106 -7.75 -39.51 -14.17
CA PRO A 106 -6.39 -39.89 -13.80
C PRO A 106 -5.40 -38.71 -13.75
N ASN A 107 -5.71 -37.59 -14.39
CA ASN A 107 -4.91 -36.36 -14.35
C ASN A 107 -5.31 -35.44 -13.18
N ALA A 108 -6.46 -35.68 -12.55
CA ALA A 108 -6.97 -34.85 -11.46
C ALA A 108 -6.54 -35.38 -10.09
N ILE A 109 -6.44 -34.46 -9.14
CA ILE A 109 -6.26 -34.78 -7.72
C ILE A 109 -7.43 -34.25 -6.91
N VAL A 110 -7.68 -34.90 -5.78
CA VAL A 110 -8.67 -34.47 -4.80
C VAL A 110 -8.01 -34.22 -3.45
N ALA A 111 -8.65 -33.41 -2.62
CA ALA A 111 -8.25 -33.26 -1.23
C ALA A 111 -9.46 -33.28 -0.29
N ARG A 112 -9.22 -33.68 0.95
CA ARG A 112 -10.20 -33.66 2.04
C ARG A 112 -9.68 -32.81 3.18
N GLY A 113 -10.53 -31.93 3.67
CA GLY A 113 -10.40 -31.34 5.00
C GLY A 113 -11.08 -32.23 6.01
N ILE A 114 -10.31 -32.84 6.92
CA ILE A 114 -10.81 -33.84 7.87
C ILE A 114 -10.56 -33.33 9.28
N ARG A 115 -11.63 -33.15 10.05
CA ARG A 115 -11.56 -32.94 11.50
C ARG A 115 -11.51 -34.30 12.18
N VAL A 116 -10.47 -34.52 12.97
CA VAL A 116 -10.29 -35.73 13.77
C VAL A 116 -10.42 -35.40 15.24
N SER A 117 -11.02 -36.28 16.03
CA SER A 117 -11.15 -36.06 17.47
C SER A 117 -11.16 -37.34 18.29
N ARG A 118 -10.73 -37.22 19.55
CA ARG A 118 -10.87 -38.26 20.59
C ARG A 118 -11.51 -37.65 21.83
N ASP A 119 -12.60 -38.26 22.27
CA ASP A 119 -13.37 -37.79 23.43
C ASP A 119 -13.23 -38.74 24.61
N TYR A 120 -12.52 -38.30 25.65
CA TYR A 120 -12.28 -39.07 26.87
C TYR A 120 -13.21 -38.67 28.02
N ARG A 121 -14.12 -37.72 27.80
CA ARG A 121 -14.96 -37.12 28.86
C ARG A 121 -15.91 -38.15 29.48
N SER A 122 -16.52 -38.99 28.63
CA SER A 122 -17.47 -40.02 29.06
C SER A 122 -16.74 -41.25 29.60
N ASN A 123 -15.93 -41.90 28.77
CA ASN A 123 -15.18 -43.10 29.11
C ASN A 123 -13.76 -43.01 28.59
N VAL A 124 -12.76 -43.16 29.46
CA VAL A 124 -11.34 -43.09 29.11
C VAL A 124 -10.77 -44.41 28.57
N TYR A 125 -11.49 -45.52 28.79
CA TYR A 125 -11.09 -46.87 28.40
C TYR A 125 -11.62 -47.29 27.03
N ASP A 126 -12.69 -46.64 26.57
CA ASP A 126 -13.34 -46.90 25.28
C ASP A 126 -13.40 -45.60 24.49
N VAL A 127 -12.30 -45.30 23.80
CA VAL A 127 -12.17 -44.11 22.96
C VAL A 127 -11.71 -44.53 21.57
N ASN A 128 -12.51 -44.14 20.58
CA ASN A 128 -12.21 -44.31 19.17
C ASN A 128 -11.96 -42.95 18.53
N THR A 129 -11.09 -42.93 17.53
CA THR A 129 -10.85 -41.74 16.73
C THR A 129 -12.06 -41.50 15.83
N THR A 130 -12.67 -40.32 15.93
CA THR A 130 -13.72 -39.90 15.00
C THR A 130 -13.09 -39.16 13.84
N TYR A 131 -13.49 -39.48 12.61
CA TYR A 131 -13.07 -38.80 11.39
C TYR A 131 -14.29 -38.11 10.77
N LYS A 132 -14.24 -36.80 10.61
CA LYS A 132 -15.30 -36.02 9.99
C LYS A 132 -14.75 -35.20 8.84
N THR A 133 -15.10 -35.57 7.61
CA THR A 133 -14.80 -34.71 6.45
C THR A 133 -15.69 -33.47 6.49
N VAL A 134 -15.07 -32.30 6.52
CA VAL A 134 -15.74 -31.00 6.59
C VAL A 134 -15.58 -30.18 5.31
N SER A 135 -14.61 -30.53 4.46
CA SER A 135 -14.42 -29.93 3.14
C SER A 135 -13.89 -30.96 2.14
N LEU A 136 -14.32 -30.85 0.90
CA LEU A 136 -13.92 -31.68 -0.24
C LEU A 136 -13.45 -30.75 -1.36
N TYR A 137 -12.34 -31.11 -2.00
CA TYR A 137 -11.72 -30.33 -3.07
C TYR A 137 -11.43 -31.23 -4.27
N LEU A 138 -11.78 -30.76 -5.46
CA LEU A 138 -11.42 -31.37 -6.74
C LEU A 138 -10.58 -30.37 -7.53
N PHE A 139 -9.45 -30.81 -8.07
CA PHE A 139 -8.55 -30.03 -8.91
C PHE A 139 -8.33 -30.75 -10.24
N GLU A 140 -8.94 -30.23 -11.30
CA GLU A 140 -8.81 -30.77 -12.65
C GLU A 140 -7.90 -29.85 -13.47
N PRO A 141 -6.75 -30.36 -13.95
CA PRO A 141 -5.80 -29.56 -14.70
C PRO A 141 -6.36 -29.18 -16.08
N SER A 142 -5.73 -28.20 -16.71
CA SER A 142 -6.04 -27.87 -18.11
C SER A 142 -5.56 -29.00 -19.02
N GLU A 143 -6.44 -29.50 -19.88
CA GLU A 143 -6.17 -30.65 -20.76
C GLU A 143 -6.81 -30.45 -22.14
N ASN A 144 -6.12 -30.83 -23.22
CA ASN A 144 -6.64 -30.77 -24.61
C ASN A 144 -7.27 -29.43 -25.02
N GLY A 145 -6.73 -28.31 -24.51
CA GLY A 145 -7.25 -26.97 -24.78
C GLY A 145 -8.45 -26.55 -23.91
N VAL A 146 -8.96 -27.45 -23.07
CA VAL A 146 -9.97 -27.16 -22.05
C VAL A 146 -9.27 -26.52 -20.84
N LYS A 147 -9.83 -25.42 -20.36
CA LYS A 147 -9.34 -24.74 -19.16
C LYS A 147 -9.61 -25.60 -17.93
N GLY A 148 -8.58 -25.78 -17.11
CA GLY A 148 -8.70 -26.50 -15.86
C GLY A 148 -9.65 -25.79 -14.90
N ARG A 149 -10.24 -26.59 -14.01
CA ARG A 149 -11.27 -26.15 -13.07
C ARG A 149 -11.03 -26.77 -11.72
N SER A 150 -11.56 -26.12 -10.70
CA SER A 150 -11.53 -26.64 -9.34
C SER A 150 -12.90 -26.43 -8.71
N LYS A 151 -13.29 -27.35 -7.83
CA LYS A 151 -14.55 -27.29 -7.11
C LYS A 151 -14.32 -27.62 -5.64
N GLN A 152 -14.98 -26.88 -4.75
CA GLN A 152 -14.98 -27.15 -3.32
C GLN A 152 -16.40 -27.30 -2.82
N LEU A 153 -16.67 -28.39 -2.11
CA LEU A 153 -17.87 -28.54 -1.30
C LEU A 153 -17.51 -28.47 0.18
N ARG A 154 -18.29 -27.73 0.96
CA ARG A 154 -18.14 -27.62 2.43
C ARG A 154 -19.35 -28.19 3.12
N LEU A 155 -19.11 -28.93 4.20
CA LEU A 155 -20.19 -29.43 5.03
C LEU A 155 -20.76 -28.28 5.88
N SER A 156 -22.04 -28.01 5.75
CA SER A 156 -22.81 -27.23 6.72
C SER A 156 -23.23 -28.16 7.85
N GLU A 157 -22.57 -28.05 9.01
CA GLU A 157 -22.83 -28.94 10.14
C GLU A 157 -24.23 -28.72 10.74
N ARG A 158 -24.77 -27.50 10.64
CA ARG A 158 -26.10 -27.16 11.16
C ARG A 158 -27.21 -27.81 10.33
N GLU A 159 -27.05 -27.79 9.01
CA GLU A 159 -28.08 -28.23 8.06
C GLU A 159 -27.79 -29.63 7.50
N ASN A 160 -26.66 -30.22 7.88
CA ASN A 160 -26.18 -31.53 7.43
C ASN A 160 -26.21 -31.69 5.90
N ARG A 161 -25.77 -30.66 5.18
CA ARG A 161 -25.70 -30.64 3.71
C ARG A 161 -24.36 -30.12 3.21
N TRP A 162 -24.05 -30.43 1.96
CA TRP A 162 -22.86 -29.94 1.26
C TRP A 162 -23.20 -28.68 0.46
N ASP A 163 -22.46 -27.61 0.73
CA ASP A 163 -22.59 -26.33 0.03
C ASP A 163 -21.38 -26.07 -0.85
N GLU A 164 -21.63 -25.67 -2.09
CA GLU A 164 -20.57 -25.31 -3.03
C GLU A 164 -20.00 -23.93 -2.70
N ALA A 165 -18.68 -23.86 -2.54
CA ALA A 165 -17.98 -22.60 -2.35
C ALA A 165 -17.81 -21.88 -3.68
N ALA A 166 -18.05 -20.56 -3.71
CA ALA A 166 -17.86 -19.74 -4.91
C ALA A 166 -16.40 -19.75 -5.43
N ASN A 167 -15.43 -19.93 -4.53
CA ASN A 167 -14.01 -20.08 -4.83
C ASN A 167 -13.39 -21.07 -3.86
N ILE A 168 -12.29 -21.72 -4.26
CA ILE A 168 -11.47 -22.53 -3.35
C ILE A 168 -10.94 -21.64 -2.22
N GLN A 169 -11.15 -22.04 -0.98
CA GLN A 169 -10.50 -21.44 0.18
C GLN A 169 -9.99 -22.54 1.11
N SER A 170 -8.90 -22.23 1.80
CA SER A 170 -8.39 -23.05 2.88
C SER A 170 -9.32 -22.97 4.09
N GLU A 171 -9.68 -24.13 4.65
CA GLU A 171 -10.37 -24.17 5.94
C GLU A 171 -9.47 -23.62 7.07
N LEU A 172 -8.14 -23.68 6.91
CA LEU A 172 -7.18 -23.19 7.91
C LEU A 172 -7.23 -21.68 8.08
N SER A 173 -7.42 -20.95 6.97
CA SER A 173 -7.61 -19.51 7.01
C SER A 173 -9.04 -19.09 7.35
N THR A 174 -9.96 -20.04 7.57
CA THR A 174 -11.37 -19.77 7.82
C THR A 174 -11.89 -20.51 9.06
N ARG A 175 -12.53 -21.67 8.90
CA ARG A 175 -13.22 -22.39 9.99
C ARG A 175 -12.28 -23.03 11.01
N MET A 176 -11.05 -23.36 10.62
CA MET A 176 -10.03 -23.98 11.48
C MET A 176 -9.00 -22.97 11.98
N ASN A 177 -9.28 -21.67 11.80
CA ASN A 177 -8.39 -20.61 12.29
C ASN A 177 -8.24 -20.70 13.82
N GLY A 178 -7.00 -20.68 14.31
CA GLY A 178 -6.67 -20.80 15.73
C GLY A 178 -6.65 -22.24 16.28
N LEU A 179 -6.91 -23.27 15.46
CA LEU A 179 -6.70 -24.65 15.89
C LEU A 179 -5.19 -24.95 15.97
N GLN A 180 -4.74 -25.49 17.10
CA GLN A 180 -3.32 -25.74 17.35
C GLN A 180 -2.76 -26.95 16.59
N HIS A 181 -3.60 -27.96 16.35
CA HIS A 181 -3.19 -29.25 15.78
C HIS A 181 -3.69 -29.38 14.33
N VAL A 182 -2.99 -28.68 13.44
CA VAL A 182 -3.29 -28.64 12.00
C VAL A 182 -2.14 -29.27 11.22
N TYR A 183 -2.46 -30.16 10.29
CA TYR A 183 -1.47 -30.93 9.55
C TYR A 183 -1.81 -31.05 8.07
N LEU A 184 -0.76 -30.99 7.24
CA LEU A 184 -0.78 -31.41 5.84
C LEU A 184 -0.22 -32.84 5.76
N GLY A 185 -0.98 -33.76 5.19
CA GLY A 185 -0.49 -35.12 4.91
C GLY A 185 0.53 -35.11 3.78
N MET A 186 1.80 -34.81 4.08
CA MET A 186 2.84 -34.60 3.05
C MET A 186 3.00 -35.79 2.10
N GLU A 187 3.09 -37.01 2.62
CA GLU A 187 3.16 -38.23 1.80
C GLU A 187 1.93 -38.40 0.91
N SER A 188 0.74 -38.03 1.40
CA SER A 188 -0.48 -38.05 0.60
C SER A 188 -0.42 -37.09 -0.60
N VAL A 189 0.26 -35.93 -0.46
CA VAL A 189 0.50 -35.02 -1.58
C VAL A 189 1.41 -35.68 -2.60
N TYR A 190 2.52 -36.30 -2.17
CA TYR A 190 3.45 -37.00 -3.04
C TYR A 190 2.77 -38.08 -3.88
N GLU A 191 1.97 -38.94 -3.25
CA GLU A 191 1.28 -40.02 -3.95
C GLU A 191 0.13 -39.51 -4.82
N ALA A 192 -0.59 -38.46 -4.40
CA ALA A 192 -1.66 -37.87 -5.19
C ALA A 192 -1.15 -37.25 -6.49
N VAL A 193 -0.06 -36.47 -6.44
CA VAL A 193 0.46 -35.79 -7.63
C VAL A 193 1.18 -36.73 -8.60
N LYS A 194 1.71 -37.86 -8.13
CA LYS A 194 2.53 -38.80 -8.92
C LYS A 194 1.82 -39.29 -10.17
N GLY A 195 2.40 -39.06 -11.34
CA GLY A 195 1.82 -39.43 -12.63
C GLY A 195 0.68 -38.52 -13.10
N THR A 196 0.44 -37.40 -12.41
CA THR A 196 -0.49 -36.35 -12.84
C THR A 196 0.29 -35.12 -13.31
N PRO A 197 -0.32 -34.18 -14.06
CA PRO A 197 0.32 -32.91 -14.41
C PRO A 197 0.81 -32.11 -13.19
N PHE A 198 0.17 -32.25 -12.03
CA PHE A 198 0.55 -31.57 -10.80
C PHE A 198 1.92 -32.01 -10.26
N GLN A 199 2.46 -33.16 -10.69
CA GLN A 199 3.82 -33.58 -10.32
C GLN A 199 4.87 -32.52 -10.73
N TYR A 200 4.64 -31.84 -11.84
CA TYR A 200 5.60 -30.90 -12.43
C TYR A 200 5.36 -29.45 -12.00
N SER A 201 4.30 -29.16 -11.24
CA SER A 201 3.85 -27.80 -10.92
C SER A 201 4.75 -27.01 -9.97
N MET A 202 5.85 -27.60 -9.51
CA MET A 202 6.77 -27.01 -8.52
C MET A 202 6.14 -26.75 -7.14
N TRP A 203 5.08 -27.48 -6.77
CA TRP A 203 4.33 -27.30 -5.52
C TRP A 203 5.20 -27.28 -4.26
N LYS A 204 6.30 -28.04 -4.22
CA LYS A 204 7.22 -28.11 -3.08
C LYS A 204 7.83 -26.76 -2.70
N VAL A 205 8.01 -25.88 -3.68
CA VAL A 205 8.59 -24.54 -3.48
C VAL A 205 7.65 -23.63 -2.67
N TYR A 206 6.37 -24.00 -2.58
CA TYR A 206 5.31 -23.22 -1.94
C TYR A 206 4.89 -23.76 -0.56
N LEU A 207 5.62 -24.74 0.00
CA LEU A 207 5.31 -25.30 1.32
C LEU A 207 5.45 -24.28 2.46
N ASP A 208 6.30 -23.26 2.30
CA ASP A 208 6.51 -22.22 3.31
C ASP A 208 5.43 -21.11 3.26
N GLU A 209 4.61 -21.06 2.21
CA GLU A 209 3.62 -19.98 2.00
C GLU A 209 2.30 -20.23 2.75
N SER A 210 1.98 -21.49 3.05
CA SER A 210 0.75 -21.86 3.71
C SER A 210 0.85 -23.24 4.37
N TRP A 211 0.06 -23.43 5.42
CA TRP A 211 -0.08 -24.70 6.13
C TRP A 211 -0.77 -25.80 5.30
N ASP A 212 -1.35 -25.45 4.14
CA ASP A 212 -1.86 -26.41 3.15
C ASP A 212 -1.56 -25.96 1.70
N LEU A 213 -1.92 -26.80 0.73
CA LEU A 213 -1.69 -26.55 -0.70
C LEU A 213 -2.98 -26.34 -1.51
N VAL A 214 -4.15 -26.15 -0.88
CA VAL A 214 -5.43 -26.16 -1.63
C VAL A 214 -5.52 -24.98 -2.59
N ARG A 215 -5.02 -23.81 -2.17
CA ARG A 215 -4.95 -22.60 -3.01
C ARG A 215 -3.91 -22.73 -4.11
N PHE A 216 -2.80 -23.42 -3.82
CA PHE A 216 -1.76 -23.69 -4.80
C PHE A 216 -2.29 -24.59 -5.92
N PHE A 217 -2.90 -25.73 -5.58
CA PHE A 217 -3.43 -26.65 -6.58
C PHE A 217 -4.64 -26.07 -7.33
N ASP A 218 -5.45 -25.21 -6.70
CA ASP A 218 -6.46 -24.43 -7.43
C ASP A 218 -5.83 -23.58 -8.55
N LEU A 219 -4.76 -22.87 -8.22
CA LEU A 219 -4.08 -22.00 -9.16
C LEU A 219 -3.39 -22.81 -10.27
N ALA A 220 -2.69 -23.88 -9.92
CA ALA A 220 -2.00 -24.74 -10.86
C ALA A 220 -2.97 -25.48 -11.81
N ALA A 221 -4.15 -25.88 -11.32
CA ALA A 221 -5.19 -26.50 -12.14
C ALA A 221 -5.66 -25.55 -13.24
N LYS A 222 -5.98 -24.31 -12.85
CA LYS A 222 -6.52 -23.27 -13.73
C LYS A 222 -5.49 -22.67 -14.69
N TYR A 223 -4.21 -22.65 -14.30
CA TYR A 223 -3.16 -21.92 -15.02
C TYR A 223 -1.87 -22.75 -15.13
N PRO A 224 -1.65 -23.45 -16.26
CA PRO A 224 -0.41 -24.20 -16.52
C PRO A 224 0.86 -23.33 -16.46
N CYS A 225 0.72 -22.02 -16.62
CA CYS A 225 1.85 -21.09 -16.53
C CYS A 225 2.51 -21.01 -15.16
N VAL A 226 1.85 -21.49 -14.10
CA VAL A 226 2.44 -21.57 -12.76
C VAL A 226 3.75 -22.34 -12.81
N GLU A 227 3.78 -23.51 -13.44
CA GLU A 227 4.96 -24.38 -13.52
C GLU A 227 6.18 -23.64 -14.09
N TYR A 228 6.07 -23.07 -15.29
CA TYR A 228 7.21 -22.46 -15.95
C TYR A 228 7.53 -21.06 -15.44
N LEU A 229 6.56 -20.32 -14.86
CA LEU A 229 6.87 -19.09 -14.12
C LEU A 229 7.81 -19.41 -12.96
N THR A 230 7.52 -20.46 -12.18
CA THR A 230 8.38 -20.87 -11.07
C THR A 230 9.73 -21.39 -11.56
N LYS A 231 9.76 -22.30 -12.55
CA LYS A 231 11.00 -22.87 -13.09
C LYS A 231 11.94 -21.83 -13.70
N LEU A 232 11.40 -20.74 -14.26
CA LEU A 232 12.19 -19.68 -14.89
C LEU A 232 12.55 -18.53 -13.91
N GLY A 233 12.27 -18.67 -12.61
CA GLY A 233 12.64 -17.67 -11.60
C GLY A 233 11.65 -16.51 -11.44
N TYR A 234 10.45 -16.62 -12.01
CA TYR A 234 9.37 -15.64 -11.92
C TYR A 234 8.31 -16.02 -10.87
N ARG A 235 8.75 -16.64 -9.77
CA ARG A 235 7.88 -17.09 -8.65
C ARG A 235 7.04 -15.94 -8.06
N SER A 236 7.57 -14.72 -8.04
CA SER A 236 6.92 -13.52 -7.48
C SER A 236 5.49 -13.27 -8.00
N PHE A 237 5.20 -13.62 -9.26
CA PHE A 237 3.85 -13.48 -9.82
C PHE A 237 2.88 -14.49 -9.24
N VAL A 238 3.35 -15.71 -8.98
CA VAL A 238 2.58 -16.79 -8.35
C VAL A 238 2.34 -16.44 -6.88
N ASP A 239 3.39 -16.03 -6.16
CA ASP A 239 3.29 -15.62 -4.75
C ASP A 239 2.28 -14.49 -4.56
N ALA A 240 2.32 -13.45 -5.40
CA ALA A 240 1.35 -12.35 -5.35
C ALA A 240 -0.10 -12.87 -5.51
N LYS A 241 -0.35 -13.83 -6.39
CA LYS A 241 -1.69 -14.37 -6.59
C LYS A 241 -2.13 -15.30 -5.46
N LEU A 242 -1.22 -16.09 -4.91
CA LEU A 242 -1.48 -16.98 -3.76
C LEU A 242 -1.70 -16.20 -2.47
N THR A 243 -1.03 -15.09 -2.25
CA THR A 243 -1.19 -14.25 -1.06
C THR A 243 -2.35 -13.26 -1.17
N GLY A 244 -2.96 -13.12 -2.36
CA GLY A 244 -4.00 -12.11 -2.62
C GLY A 244 -3.45 -10.72 -2.90
N GLY A 245 -2.14 -10.59 -3.10
CA GLY A 245 -1.49 -9.36 -3.53
C GLY A 245 -1.83 -8.97 -4.98
N TYR A 246 -1.52 -7.72 -5.31
CA TYR A 246 -1.78 -7.18 -6.64
C TYR A 246 -0.85 -7.78 -7.70
N THR A 247 -1.44 -8.31 -8.76
CA THR A 247 -0.71 -8.74 -9.98
C THR A 247 -0.72 -7.67 -11.07
N TYR A 248 -1.39 -6.54 -10.84
CA TYR A 248 -1.46 -5.36 -11.72
C TYR A 248 -1.85 -5.66 -13.18
N ASN A 249 -2.48 -6.82 -13.46
CA ASN A 249 -2.69 -7.34 -14.81
C ASN A 249 -1.40 -7.29 -15.67
N SER A 250 -0.26 -7.54 -15.04
CA SER A 250 1.06 -7.49 -15.67
C SER A 250 1.32 -8.69 -16.58
N ILE A 251 0.62 -9.81 -16.37
CA ILE A 251 0.81 -11.05 -17.14
C ILE A 251 -0.52 -11.60 -17.64
N ASN A 252 -0.47 -12.39 -18.71
CA ASN A 252 -1.59 -13.20 -19.18
C ASN A 252 -1.47 -14.64 -18.67
N TRP A 253 -2.28 -14.99 -17.67
CA TRP A 253 -2.26 -16.31 -17.03
C TRP A 253 -2.72 -17.47 -17.92
N ASN A 254 -3.43 -17.20 -19.02
CA ASN A 254 -3.99 -18.25 -19.88
C ASN A 254 -3.09 -18.59 -21.09
N GLU A 255 -1.94 -17.93 -21.22
CA GLU A 255 -1.02 -18.19 -22.33
C GLU A 255 -0.15 -19.43 -22.09
N LYS A 256 0.39 -19.98 -23.18
CA LYS A 256 1.19 -21.22 -23.15
C LYS A 256 2.70 -21.00 -23.23
N SER A 257 3.13 -19.79 -23.63
CA SER A 257 4.55 -19.46 -23.79
C SER A 257 4.93 -18.27 -22.92
N ILE A 258 6.14 -18.32 -22.35
CA ILE A 258 6.58 -17.33 -21.36
C ILE A 258 6.61 -15.89 -21.90
N ASP A 259 6.93 -15.70 -23.17
CA ASP A 259 6.90 -14.41 -23.87
C ASP A 259 5.49 -13.82 -23.92
N ARG A 260 4.48 -14.65 -24.21
CA ARG A 260 3.08 -14.23 -24.23
C ARG A 260 2.51 -14.03 -22.82
N VAL A 261 2.89 -14.87 -21.87
CA VAL A 261 2.52 -14.69 -20.45
C VAL A 261 3.03 -13.35 -19.95
N LEU A 262 4.33 -13.06 -20.11
CA LEU A 262 4.93 -11.81 -19.64
C LEU A 262 4.59 -10.61 -20.52
N ARG A 263 3.97 -10.83 -21.69
CA ARG A 263 3.67 -9.82 -22.72
C ARG A 263 4.94 -9.07 -23.18
N LEU A 264 6.03 -9.83 -23.31
CA LEU A 264 7.35 -9.38 -23.72
C LEU A 264 7.78 -10.13 -24.97
N SER A 265 8.45 -9.46 -25.88
CA SER A 265 9.17 -10.10 -26.98
C SER A 265 10.34 -10.94 -26.46
N LYS A 266 10.79 -11.92 -27.27
CA LYS A 266 11.97 -12.72 -26.95
C LYS A 266 13.24 -11.86 -26.78
N ALA A 267 13.35 -10.76 -27.53
CA ALA A 267 14.46 -9.82 -27.45
C ALA A 267 14.47 -9.07 -26.10
N GLU A 268 13.30 -8.57 -25.66
CA GLU A 268 13.14 -7.95 -24.34
C GLU A 268 13.49 -8.94 -23.22
N LEU A 269 12.98 -10.17 -23.29
CA LEU A 269 13.31 -11.20 -22.29
C LEU A 269 14.81 -11.50 -22.21
N LYS A 270 15.50 -11.56 -23.37
CA LYS A 270 16.96 -11.75 -23.41
C LYS A 270 17.67 -10.57 -22.75
N ARG A 271 17.20 -9.34 -23.00
CA ARG A 271 17.75 -8.12 -22.40
C ARG A 271 17.55 -8.10 -20.87
N PHE A 272 16.35 -8.39 -20.37
CA PHE A 272 16.09 -8.46 -18.92
C PHE A 272 17.00 -9.46 -18.22
N ARG A 273 17.23 -10.63 -18.83
CA ARG A 273 18.16 -11.63 -18.29
C ARG A 273 19.61 -11.16 -18.31
N ALA A 274 20.05 -10.54 -19.40
CA ALA A 274 21.43 -10.04 -19.54
C ALA A 274 21.76 -8.93 -18.53
N GLU A 275 20.80 -8.06 -18.23
CA GLU A 275 20.95 -6.97 -17.26
C GLU A 275 20.62 -7.40 -15.81
N GLY A 276 20.30 -8.68 -15.56
CA GLY A 276 20.05 -9.21 -14.21
C GLY A 276 18.81 -8.63 -13.52
N VAL A 277 17.85 -8.09 -14.27
CA VAL A 277 16.69 -7.41 -13.71
C VAL A 277 15.67 -8.41 -13.16
N ARG A 278 15.29 -8.23 -11.90
CA ARG A 278 14.24 -9.03 -11.26
C ARG A 278 12.86 -8.57 -11.73
N LEU A 279 12.13 -9.45 -12.41
CA LEU A 279 10.74 -9.18 -12.79
C LEU A 279 9.79 -9.41 -11.61
N THR A 280 9.14 -8.34 -11.17
CA THR A 280 8.00 -8.37 -10.26
C THR A 280 6.72 -7.95 -11.00
N PRO A 281 5.52 -8.23 -10.47
CA PRO A 281 4.28 -7.72 -11.05
C PRO A 281 4.27 -6.21 -11.28
N GLN A 282 4.74 -5.45 -10.29
CA GLN A 282 4.79 -3.99 -10.31
C GLN A 282 5.79 -3.47 -11.35
N PHE A 283 7.01 -3.99 -11.33
CA PHE A 283 8.05 -3.60 -12.27
C PHE A 283 7.62 -3.88 -13.72
N LEU A 284 7.12 -5.10 -13.98
CA LEU A 284 6.70 -5.49 -15.33
C LEU A 284 5.54 -4.62 -15.82
N ARG A 285 4.56 -4.33 -14.96
CA ARG A 285 3.46 -3.44 -15.33
C ARG A 285 3.97 -2.03 -15.63
N SER A 286 4.87 -1.49 -14.82
CA SER A 286 5.45 -0.15 -15.03
C SER A 286 6.18 -0.07 -16.36
N TYR A 287 7.00 -1.09 -16.67
CA TYR A 287 7.66 -1.21 -17.97
C TYR A 287 6.66 -1.23 -19.14
N GLN A 288 5.62 -2.04 -19.04
CA GLN A 288 4.56 -2.11 -20.06
C GLN A 288 3.84 -0.78 -20.24
N MET A 289 3.63 -0.01 -19.16
CA MET A 289 3.03 1.31 -19.22
C MET A 289 3.94 2.33 -19.92
N CYS A 290 5.24 2.32 -19.61
CA CYS A 290 6.22 3.15 -20.31
C CYS A 290 6.21 2.85 -21.82
N ARG A 291 6.23 1.56 -22.19
CA ARG A 291 6.15 1.12 -23.59
C ARG A 291 4.86 1.58 -24.27
N LYS A 292 3.71 1.40 -23.62
CA LYS A 292 2.39 1.80 -24.16
C LYS A 292 2.29 3.29 -24.45
N HIS A 293 2.91 4.13 -23.62
CA HIS A 293 2.84 5.59 -23.74
C HIS A 293 4.09 6.23 -24.38
N GLY A 294 5.02 5.45 -24.92
CA GLY A 294 6.23 5.97 -25.57
C GLY A 294 7.16 6.72 -24.61
N VAL A 295 7.20 6.34 -23.34
CA VAL A 295 8.14 6.88 -22.35
C VAL A 295 9.43 6.06 -22.43
N SER A 296 10.50 6.67 -22.96
CA SER A 296 11.83 6.08 -22.95
C SER A 296 12.43 6.19 -21.55
N ALA A 297 12.51 5.07 -20.84
CA ALA A 297 13.06 4.98 -19.49
C ALA A 297 14.03 3.80 -19.39
N THR A 298 15.11 3.97 -18.60
CA THR A 298 16.02 2.87 -18.21
C THR A 298 15.34 1.94 -17.23
N PHE A 299 15.89 0.73 -17.01
CA PHE A 299 15.32 -0.18 -16.01
C PHE A 299 15.36 0.39 -14.58
N GLU A 300 16.41 1.14 -14.22
CA GLU A 300 16.48 1.84 -12.94
C GLU A 300 15.37 2.92 -12.81
N GLN A 301 15.09 3.66 -13.88
CA GLN A 301 13.99 4.62 -13.90
C GLN A 301 12.63 3.92 -13.78
N VAL A 302 12.43 2.81 -14.50
CA VAL A 302 11.20 2.00 -14.40
C VAL A 302 11.02 1.43 -12.99
N GLU A 303 12.10 1.01 -12.34
CA GLU A 303 12.06 0.50 -10.97
C GLU A 303 11.53 1.57 -10.00
N LYS A 304 11.97 2.81 -10.16
CA LYS A 304 11.50 3.95 -9.37
C LYS A 304 10.05 4.36 -9.74
N MET A 305 9.60 4.10 -10.97
CA MET A 305 8.25 4.40 -11.44
C MET A 305 7.17 3.44 -10.94
N GLN A 306 7.51 2.41 -10.17
CA GLN A 306 6.53 1.44 -9.66
C GLN A 306 5.40 2.09 -8.85
N ASP A 307 5.65 3.23 -8.21
CA ASP A 307 4.63 3.98 -7.48
C ASP A 307 3.51 4.55 -8.37
N LEU A 308 3.76 4.74 -9.67
CA LEU A 308 2.78 5.31 -10.61
C LEU A 308 1.57 4.38 -10.82
N ILE A 309 1.75 3.09 -10.59
CA ILE A 309 0.70 2.08 -10.77
C ILE A 309 0.14 1.60 -9.42
N ASP A 310 0.66 2.11 -8.31
CA ASP A 310 0.15 1.79 -6.98
C ASP A 310 -1.25 2.40 -6.80
N PRO A 311 -2.26 1.58 -6.43
CA PRO A 311 -3.60 2.09 -6.16
C PRO A 311 -3.65 3.27 -5.17
N HIS A 312 -2.75 3.32 -4.19
CA HIS A 312 -2.70 4.39 -3.19
C HIS A 312 -2.33 5.75 -3.78
N ASN A 313 -1.63 5.78 -4.91
CA ASN A 313 -1.25 7.02 -5.60
C ASN A 313 -2.15 7.33 -6.80
N SER A 314 -3.24 6.57 -6.97
CA SER A 314 -4.07 6.66 -8.17
C SER A 314 -4.76 8.01 -8.32
N ASP A 315 -5.08 8.68 -7.22
CA ASP A 315 -5.75 9.98 -7.24
C ASP A 315 -4.79 11.12 -7.57
N GLU A 316 -3.55 11.09 -7.05
CA GLU A 316 -2.47 11.99 -7.45
C GLU A 316 -2.25 11.92 -8.96
N LEU A 317 -2.07 10.71 -9.49
CA LEU A 317 -1.82 10.52 -10.91
C LEU A 317 -3.02 10.97 -11.76
N LYS A 318 -4.26 10.62 -11.38
CA LYS A 318 -5.47 11.09 -12.08
C LYS A 318 -5.53 12.61 -12.16
N LEU A 319 -5.17 13.31 -11.09
CA LEU A 319 -5.18 14.78 -11.07
C LEU A 319 -4.14 15.35 -12.03
N LEU A 320 -2.91 14.84 -12.02
CA LEU A 320 -1.88 15.24 -12.99
C LEU A 320 -2.32 14.98 -14.44
N LEU A 321 -2.99 13.85 -14.67
CA LEU A 321 -3.51 13.46 -15.98
C LEU A 321 -4.65 14.35 -16.50
N ARG A 322 -5.27 15.19 -15.65
CA ARG A 322 -6.23 16.22 -16.10
C ARG A 322 -5.53 17.36 -16.85
N TYR A 323 -4.27 17.63 -16.52
CA TYR A 323 -3.50 18.75 -17.06
C TYR A 323 -2.43 18.30 -18.07
N SER A 324 -2.01 17.04 -18.01
CA SER A 324 -0.87 16.55 -18.80
C SER A 324 -1.07 15.12 -19.28
N PRO A 325 -0.75 14.79 -20.55
CA PRO A 325 -0.79 13.41 -21.00
C PRO A 325 0.28 12.57 -20.28
N TYR A 326 0.00 11.27 -20.09
CA TYR A 326 0.85 10.33 -19.35
C TYR A 326 2.33 10.39 -19.76
N ALA A 327 2.61 10.50 -21.06
CA ALA A 327 3.97 10.56 -21.57
C ALA A 327 4.75 11.81 -21.10
N LYS A 328 4.09 12.97 -21.02
CA LYS A 328 4.69 14.22 -20.51
C LYS A 328 4.87 14.14 -19.00
N VAL A 329 3.90 13.61 -18.26
CA VAL A 329 4.01 13.35 -16.81
C VAL A 329 5.23 12.49 -16.52
N GLY A 330 5.35 11.30 -17.15
CA GLY A 330 6.48 10.39 -16.92
C GLY A 330 7.85 11.04 -17.20
N LYS A 331 7.97 11.74 -18.34
CA LYS A 331 9.21 12.46 -18.69
C LYS A 331 9.55 13.57 -17.70
N TYR A 332 8.54 14.33 -17.26
CA TYR A 332 8.75 15.42 -16.31
C TYR A 332 9.18 14.90 -14.94
N LEU A 333 8.54 13.83 -14.45
CA LEU A 333 8.89 13.23 -13.17
C LEU A 333 10.33 12.68 -13.18
N ILE A 334 10.78 12.01 -14.26
CA ILE A 334 12.18 11.60 -14.44
C ILE A 334 13.11 12.81 -14.29
N LYS A 335 12.82 13.88 -15.04
CA LYS A 335 13.65 15.09 -15.07
C LYS A 335 13.76 15.75 -13.68
N GLN A 336 12.66 15.78 -12.91
CA GLN A 336 12.69 16.36 -11.56
C GLN A 336 13.50 15.49 -10.58
N MET A 337 13.41 14.16 -10.69
CA MET A 337 14.23 13.25 -9.87
C MET A 337 15.72 13.38 -10.17
N GLU A 338 16.11 13.45 -11.44
CA GLU A 338 17.51 13.65 -11.84
C GLU A 338 18.06 14.99 -11.33
N LYS A 339 17.19 16.00 -11.28
CA LYS A 339 17.57 17.33 -10.80
C LYS A 339 17.77 17.39 -9.29
N ARG A 340 16.98 16.64 -8.50
CA ARG A 340 17.03 16.68 -7.04
C ARG A 340 17.12 15.28 -6.47
N LYS A 341 18.31 14.93 -5.97
CA LYS A 341 18.60 13.65 -5.29
C LYS A 341 17.73 13.37 -4.05
N GLN A 342 17.06 14.39 -3.50
CA GLN A 342 16.16 14.26 -2.35
C GLN A 342 14.87 13.51 -2.69
N TYR A 343 14.42 13.56 -3.96
CA TYR A 343 13.30 12.75 -4.41
C TYR A 343 13.78 11.31 -4.62
N ARG A 344 13.54 10.47 -3.60
CA ARG A 344 13.89 9.04 -3.66
C ARG A 344 12.88 8.23 -4.49
N TYR A 345 11.64 8.68 -4.53
CA TYR A 345 10.49 7.98 -5.10
C TYR A 345 9.64 8.92 -5.97
N PHE A 346 9.00 8.38 -7.01
CA PHE A 346 8.18 9.18 -7.94
C PHE A 346 6.96 9.77 -7.23
N ASN A 347 6.39 9.07 -6.24
CA ASN A 347 5.26 9.59 -5.47
C ASN A 347 5.58 10.88 -4.71
N TRP A 348 6.83 11.10 -4.30
CA TRP A 348 7.23 12.35 -3.64
C TRP A 348 7.17 13.52 -4.61
N VAL A 349 7.66 13.32 -5.84
CA VAL A 349 7.57 14.32 -6.90
C VAL A 349 6.12 14.57 -7.29
N MET A 350 5.30 13.51 -7.42
CA MET A 350 3.88 13.66 -7.75
C MET A 350 3.12 14.45 -6.69
N ARG A 351 3.38 14.19 -5.39
CA ARG A 351 2.76 14.94 -4.29
C ARG A 351 3.17 16.40 -4.29
N ASP A 352 4.47 16.67 -4.43
CA ASP A 352 5.00 18.03 -4.53
C ASP A 352 4.41 18.78 -5.75
N TRP A 353 4.19 18.07 -6.86
CA TRP A 353 3.61 18.64 -8.08
C TRP A 353 2.11 18.91 -7.94
N ARG A 354 1.37 17.98 -7.34
CA ARG A 354 -0.04 18.18 -7.00
C ARG A 354 -0.21 19.38 -6.07
N ASP A 355 0.58 19.46 -5.02
CA ASP A 355 0.50 20.54 -4.04
C ASP A 355 0.82 21.89 -4.69
N TYR A 356 1.89 21.94 -5.50
CA TYR A 356 2.18 23.09 -6.36
C TYR A 356 1.02 23.48 -7.29
N ILE A 357 0.41 22.52 -8.00
CA ILE A 357 -0.73 22.78 -8.90
C ILE A 357 -1.91 23.36 -8.12
N ASN A 358 -2.22 22.83 -6.95
CA ASN A 358 -3.31 23.33 -6.11
C ASN A 358 -3.03 24.76 -5.64
N GLU A 359 -1.79 25.07 -5.24
CA GLU A 359 -1.40 26.42 -4.89
C GLU A 359 -1.42 27.37 -6.10
N CYS A 360 -1.06 26.91 -7.29
CA CYS A 360 -1.22 27.67 -8.52
C CYS A 360 -2.68 28.05 -8.77
N LEU A 361 -3.61 27.10 -8.62
CA LEU A 361 -5.04 27.35 -8.76
C LEU A 361 -5.54 28.37 -7.74
N GLU A 362 -5.10 28.27 -6.48
CA GLU A 362 -5.46 29.23 -5.42
C GLU A 362 -4.90 30.63 -5.67
N LEU A 363 -3.71 30.72 -6.25
CA LEU A 363 -3.08 31.98 -6.64
C LEU A 363 -3.65 32.54 -7.96
N GLY A 364 -4.51 31.79 -8.66
CA GLY A 364 -5.10 32.21 -9.94
C GLY A 364 -4.18 32.03 -11.15
N LEU A 365 -3.07 31.29 -11.01
CA LEU A 365 -2.08 31.09 -12.07
C LEU A 365 -2.63 30.20 -13.20
N ASP A 366 -2.38 30.59 -14.45
CA ASP A 366 -2.88 29.86 -15.62
C ASP A 366 -2.06 28.59 -15.93
N LEU A 367 -2.61 27.42 -15.56
CA LEU A 367 -2.01 26.11 -15.82
C LEU A 367 -1.95 25.72 -17.31
N ARG A 368 -2.53 26.52 -18.22
CA ARG A 368 -2.33 26.33 -19.67
C ARG A 368 -0.94 26.80 -20.11
N ASP A 369 -0.28 27.65 -19.34
CA ASP A 369 1.11 28.02 -19.58
C ASP A 369 2.04 26.86 -19.18
N GLU A 370 2.77 26.31 -20.16
CA GLU A 370 3.70 25.21 -19.92
C GLU A 370 4.82 25.58 -18.93
N GLN A 371 5.21 26.85 -18.81
CA GLN A 371 6.23 27.27 -17.85
C GLN A 371 5.72 27.22 -16.41
N ILE A 372 4.41 27.43 -16.23
CA ILE A 372 3.73 27.29 -14.95
C ILE A 372 3.46 25.82 -14.69
N LEU A 373 2.90 25.07 -15.63
CA LEU A 373 2.58 23.65 -15.40
C LEU A 373 3.83 22.78 -15.19
N TYR A 374 4.94 23.07 -15.88
CA TYR A 374 6.19 22.31 -15.83
C TYR A 374 7.37 23.17 -15.38
N PRO A 375 7.39 23.65 -14.13
CA PRO A 375 8.47 24.49 -13.66
C PRO A 375 9.82 23.76 -13.79
N ARG A 376 10.87 24.48 -14.18
CA ARG A 376 12.20 23.89 -14.35
C ARG A 376 12.71 23.24 -13.05
N ASP A 377 12.35 23.78 -11.90
CA ASP A 377 12.62 23.25 -10.57
C ASP A 377 11.32 23.21 -9.79
N LEU A 378 10.72 22.03 -9.69
CA LEU A 378 9.42 21.86 -9.05
C LEU A 378 9.46 22.29 -7.59
N HIS A 379 10.41 21.76 -6.82
CA HIS A 379 10.55 22.07 -5.40
C HIS A 379 10.68 23.58 -5.16
N ALA A 380 11.56 24.25 -5.91
CA ALA A 380 11.75 25.68 -5.73
C ALA A 380 10.51 26.50 -6.15
N ALA A 381 9.76 26.03 -7.15
CA ALA A 381 8.50 26.67 -7.54
C ALA A 381 7.43 26.48 -6.46
N HIS A 382 7.30 25.26 -5.93
CA HIS A 382 6.41 24.96 -4.82
C HIS A 382 6.71 25.81 -3.58
N GLN A 383 7.97 25.92 -3.15
CA GLN A 383 8.33 26.78 -2.01
C GLN A 383 7.94 28.25 -2.22
N ARG A 384 8.03 28.76 -3.47
CA ARG A 384 7.60 30.13 -3.79
C ARG A 384 6.09 30.29 -3.75
N THR A 385 5.32 29.32 -4.26
CA THR A 385 3.86 29.38 -4.23
C THR A 385 3.34 29.16 -2.81
N SER A 386 3.92 28.25 -2.02
CA SER A 386 3.52 28.03 -0.63
C SER A 386 3.71 29.27 0.23
N THR A 387 4.80 30.02 -0.01
CA THR A 387 5.03 31.30 0.65
C THR A 387 3.94 32.32 0.29
N GLN A 388 3.57 32.41 -0.99
CA GLN A 388 2.52 33.33 -1.45
C GLN A 388 1.13 32.94 -0.92
N VAL A 389 0.79 31.66 -0.94
CA VAL A 389 -0.46 31.13 -0.37
C VAL A 389 -0.53 31.37 1.13
N LYS A 390 0.56 31.15 1.86
CA LYS A 390 0.62 31.44 3.30
C LYS A 390 0.35 32.93 3.58
N VAL A 391 0.95 33.82 2.79
CA VAL A 391 0.70 35.27 2.88
C VAL A 391 -0.76 35.61 2.53
N LYS A 392 -1.34 34.97 1.52
CA LYS A 392 -2.75 35.15 1.12
C LYS A 392 -3.72 34.69 2.21
N ARG A 393 -3.44 33.57 2.87
CA ARG A 393 -4.28 32.97 3.92
C ARG A 393 -4.09 33.60 5.31
N ASP A 394 -3.09 34.46 5.50
CA ASP A 394 -2.83 35.10 6.78
C ASP A 394 -3.77 36.30 6.97
N GLU A 395 -4.86 36.09 7.72
CA GLU A 395 -5.85 37.13 8.05
C GLU A 395 -5.23 38.32 8.78
N ALA A 396 -4.19 38.11 9.60
CA ALA A 396 -3.48 39.18 10.27
C ALA A 396 -2.66 40.01 9.28
N GLN A 397 -2.04 39.38 8.27
CA GLN A 397 -1.44 40.10 7.14
C GLN A 397 -2.49 40.89 6.34
N GLN A 398 -3.67 40.33 6.08
CA GLN A 398 -4.74 41.06 5.38
C GLN A 398 -5.22 42.28 6.18
N ALA A 399 -5.38 42.14 7.50
CA ALA A 399 -5.71 43.26 8.39
C ALA A 399 -4.60 44.33 8.42
N LEU A 400 -3.33 43.92 8.42
CA LEU A 400 -2.20 44.83 8.30
C LEU A 400 -2.19 45.55 6.95
N PHE A 401 -2.49 44.86 5.84
CA PHE A 401 -2.62 45.48 4.52
C PHE A 401 -3.73 46.53 4.50
N ALA A 402 -4.90 46.22 5.07
CA ALA A 402 -6.00 47.17 5.17
C ALA A 402 -5.59 48.41 5.99
N LYS A 403 -4.95 48.21 7.14
CA LYS A 403 -4.43 49.30 7.97
C LYS A 403 -3.38 50.15 7.23
N ARG A 404 -2.44 49.51 6.53
CA ARG A 404 -1.40 50.20 5.75
C ARG A 404 -1.99 50.94 4.57
N PHE A 405 -2.97 50.37 3.89
CA PHE A 405 -3.74 51.06 2.85
C PHE A 405 -4.38 52.32 3.42
N ASP A 406 -5.07 52.24 4.56
CA ASP A 406 -5.66 53.40 5.24
C ASP A 406 -4.63 54.48 5.62
N GLU A 407 -3.47 54.08 6.15
CA GLU A 407 -2.37 55.00 6.48
C GLU A 407 -1.80 55.73 5.25
N LEU A 408 -1.73 55.01 4.12
CA LEU A 408 -1.13 55.49 2.88
C LEU A 408 -2.14 56.15 1.92
N LYS A 409 -3.45 56.07 2.18
CA LYS A 409 -4.51 56.74 1.37
C LYS A 409 -4.25 58.24 1.17
N LYS A 410 -3.60 58.90 2.12
CA LYS A 410 -3.20 60.33 2.02
C LYS A 410 -2.25 60.64 0.85
N PHE A 411 -1.56 59.62 0.34
CA PHE A 411 -0.66 59.70 -0.81
C PHE A 411 -1.32 59.39 -2.14
N ILE A 412 -2.64 59.13 -2.17
CA ILE A 412 -3.37 58.99 -3.44
C ILE A 412 -3.20 60.28 -4.25
N PHE A 413 -2.78 60.12 -5.51
CA PHE A 413 -2.45 61.23 -6.39
C PHE A 413 -3.03 61.00 -7.78
N ARG A 414 -3.65 62.03 -8.36
CA ARG A 414 -4.25 61.98 -9.69
C ARG A 414 -3.77 63.17 -10.50
N ARG A 415 -3.24 62.91 -11.70
CA ARG A 415 -2.78 63.96 -12.60
C ARG A 415 -2.66 63.42 -14.03
N LYS A 416 -3.06 64.23 -15.01
CA LYS A 416 -2.91 63.93 -16.45
C LYS A 416 -3.35 62.51 -16.85
N GLY A 417 -4.50 62.04 -16.35
CA GLY A 417 -5.05 60.72 -16.72
C GLY A 417 -4.41 59.50 -16.02
N LEU A 418 -3.45 59.72 -15.12
CA LEU A 418 -2.86 58.68 -14.26
C LEU A 418 -3.31 58.82 -12.80
N ILE A 419 -3.35 57.69 -12.10
CA ILE A 419 -3.60 57.62 -10.66
C ILE A 419 -2.53 56.78 -9.98
N LEU A 420 -2.03 57.29 -8.86
CA LEU A 420 -1.21 56.57 -7.89
C LEU A 420 -2.09 56.22 -6.70
N ARG A 421 -2.09 54.97 -6.27
CA ARG A 421 -2.69 54.56 -4.99
C ARG A 421 -1.86 53.47 -4.31
N PRO A 422 -1.94 53.34 -2.98
CA PRO A 422 -1.29 52.22 -2.30
C PRO A 422 -1.88 50.90 -2.77
N VAL A 423 -1.10 49.83 -2.66
CA VAL A 423 -1.58 48.47 -2.89
C VAL A 423 -2.68 48.16 -1.86
N GLN A 424 -3.85 47.73 -2.34
CA GLN A 424 -5.07 47.60 -1.55
C GLN A 424 -5.10 46.33 -0.70
N ASN A 425 -4.66 45.22 -1.26
CA ASN A 425 -4.66 43.92 -0.59
C ASN A 425 -3.58 43.02 -1.19
N VAL A 426 -3.41 41.85 -0.56
CA VAL A 426 -2.44 40.85 -0.98
C VAL A 426 -2.74 40.32 -2.39
N ASP A 427 -4.02 40.13 -2.74
CA ASP A 427 -4.41 39.62 -4.07
C ASP A 427 -4.01 40.59 -5.19
N GLU A 428 -4.16 41.90 -4.99
CA GLU A 428 -3.69 42.90 -5.94
C GLU A 428 -2.17 42.85 -6.09
N LEU A 429 -1.43 42.68 -4.99
CA LEU A 429 0.03 42.59 -5.04
C LEU A 429 0.49 41.38 -5.87
N ILE A 430 -0.16 40.23 -5.65
CA ILE A 430 0.13 38.97 -6.38
C ILE A 430 -0.18 39.16 -7.88
N ASN A 431 -1.37 39.68 -8.21
CA ASN A 431 -1.78 39.95 -9.60
C ASN A 431 -0.83 40.94 -10.30
N GLU A 432 -0.34 41.94 -9.57
CA GLU A 432 0.63 42.91 -10.08
C GLU A 432 1.95 42.23 -10.47
N GLY A 433 2.49 41.40 -9.57
CA GLY A 433 3.74 40.68 -9.81
C GLY A 433 3.65 39.68 -10.96
N GLU A 434 2.51 39.01 -11.11
CA GLU A 434 2.23 38.12 -12.23
C GLU A 434 2.16 38.89 -13.55
N THR A 435 1.27 39.88 -13.63
CA THR A 435 1.00 40.61 -14.88
C THR A 435 2.24 41.37 -15.35
N LEU A 436 2.99 41.98 -14.43
CA LEU A 436 4.20 42.74 -14.76
C LEU A 436 5.46 41.87 -14.79
N ARG A 437 5.35 40.55 -14.52
CA ARG A 437 6.46 39.58 -14.56
C ARG A 437 7.65 39.96 -13.66
N HIS A 438 7.39 40.46 -12.46
CA HIS A 438 8.42 40.78 -11.48
C HIS A 438 8.05 40.32 -10.07
N CYS A 439 9.06 39.83 -9.32
CA CYS A 439 8.83 39.17 -8.05
C CYS A 439 8.34 40.13 -6.97
N VAL A 440 7.12 39.90 -6.47
CA VAL A 440 6.50 40.68 -5.37
C VAL A 440 6.58 39.99 -4.00
N GLY A 441 6.96 38.71 -3.96
CA GLY A 441 6.87 37.87 -2.75
C GLY A 441 7.69 38.38 -1.55
N GLY A 442 8.82 39.05 -1.79
CA GLY A 442 9.63 39.65 -0.73
C GLY A 442 9.06 40.98 -0.18
N TYR A 443 8.13 41.61 -0.90
CA TYR A 443 7.61 42.92 -0.52
C TYR A 443 6.41 42.84 0.43
N SER A 444 5.62 41.76 0.37
CA SER A 444 4.39 41.65 1.18
C SER A 444 4.65 41.78 2.68
N ALA A 445 5.63 41.03 3.20
CA ALA A 445 5.97 41.06 4.62
C ALA A 445 6.54 42.42 5.05
N ARG A 446 7.40 43.03 4.22
CA ARG A 446 7.99 44.35 4.48
C ARG A 446 6.95 45.47 4.42
N TYR A 447 6.03 45.41 3.46
CA TYR A 447 4.94 46.37 3.29
C TYR A 447 3.96 46.33 4.47
N ALA A 448 3.55 45.13 4.87
CA ALA A 448 2.69 44.92 6.03
C ALA A 448 3.33 45.41 7.35
N LYS A 449 4.66 45.27 7.50
CA LYS A 449 5.43 45.73 8.68
C LYS A 449 5.78 47.23 8.66
N GLY A 450 5.61 47.89 7.53
CA GLY A 450 5.93 49.30 7.35
C GLY A 450 7.37 49.64 6.99
N GLU A 451 8.13 48.63 6.57
CA GLU A 451 9.53 48.79 6.14
C GLU A 451 9.64 49.38 4.73
N THR A 452 8.59 49.22 3.91
CA THR A 452 8.49 49.78 2.54
C THR A 452 7.05 50.19 2.25
N ASP A 453 6.85 51.22 1.43
CA ASP A 453 5.54 51.66 0.94
C ASP A 453 5.42 51.31 -0.56
N LEU A 454 4.46 50.44 -0.90
CA LEU A 454 4.17 50.03 -2.27
C LEU A 454 2.93 50.76 -2.79
N PHE A 455 3.09 51.34 -3.97
CA PHE A 455 2.04 52.01 -4.72
C PHE A 455 1.90 51.38 -6.10
N VAL A 456 0.68 51.39 -6.61
CA VAL A 456 0.38 51.06 -8.00
C VAL A 456 0.03 52.33 -8.77
N VAL A 457 0.61 52.47 -9.95
CA VAL A 457 0.23 53.47 -10.94
C VAL A 457 -0.75 52.80 -11.90
N ARG A 458 -1.84 53.49 -12.21
CA ARG A 458 -2.88 53.04 -13.14
C ARG A 458 -3.27 54.17 -14.09
N LYS A 459 -3.86 53.80 -15.22
CA LYS A 459 -4.59 54.74 -16.07
C LYS A 459 -5.99 54.95 -15.49
N VAL A 460 -6.49 56.18 -15.50
CA VAL A 460 -7.81 56.51 -14.95
C VAL A 460 -8.94 55.75 -15.67
N ASN A 461 -8.78 55.47 -16.96
CA ASN A 461 -9.74 54.70 -17.75
C ASN A 461 -9.58 53.16 -17.64
N ALA A 462 -8.56 52.68 -16.93
CA ALA A 462 -8.32 51.26 -16.68
C ALA A 462 -7.70 51.05 -15.28
N PRO A 463 -8.43 51.40 -14.19
CA PRO A 463 -7.88 51.42 -12.82
C PRO A 463 -7.55 50.03 -12.26
N ASP A 464 -8.13 48.98 -12.84
CA ASP A 464 -7.94 47.58 -12.41
C ASP A 464 -6.88 46.84 -13.24
N THR A 465 -6.30 47.48 -14.24
CA THR A 465 -5.27 46.88 -15.11
C THR A 465 -3.87 47.23 -14.62
N PRO A 466 -3.01 46.23 -14.30
CA PRO A 466 -1.60 46.46 -13.95
C PRO A 466 -0.85 47.31 -14.98
N PHE A 467 -0.05 48.28 -14.50
CA PHE A 467 0.70 49.19 -15.39
C PHE A 467 2.12 49.46 -14.89
N TYR A 468 2.28 50.10 -13.72
CA TYR A 468 3.57 50.28 -13.04
C TYR A 468 3.42 50.10 -11.53
N THR A 469 4.44 49.54 -10.89
CA THR A 469 4.57 49.44 -9.44
C THR A 469 5.67 50.37 -8.94
N MET A 470 5.39 51.15 -7.90
CA MET A 470 6.30 52.12 -7.31
C MET A 470 6.58 51.77 -5.85
N GLU A 471 7.86 51.76 -5.48
CA GLU A 471 8.33 51.52 -4.13
C GLU A 471 8.91 52.80 -3.54
N VAL A 472 8.47 53.17 -2.34
CA VAL A 472 8.97 54.29 -1.56
C VAL A 472 9.51 53.75 -0.24
N CYS A 473 10.77 54.05 0.07
CA CYS A 473 11.45 53.62 1.29
C CYS A 473 11.86 54.86 2.09
N GLY A 474 11.45 54.95 3.36
CA GLY A 474 11.81 56.08 4.23
C GLY A 474 11.39 57.45 3.67
N GLY A 475 10.25 57.52 2.96
CA GLY A 475 9.75 58.75 2.34
C GLY A 475 10.49 59.18 1.07
N ARG A 476 11.35 58.34 0.51
CA ARG A 476 12.04 58.58 -0.77
C ARG A 476 11.65 57.55 -1.80
N LEU A 477 11.49 57.98 -3.05
CA LEU A 477 11.29 57.08 -4.18
C LEU A 477 12.49 56.13 -4.29
N SER A 478 12.27 54.83 -4.14
CA SER A 478 13.30 53.81 -4.29
C SER A 478 13.32 53.27 -5.72
N GLN A 479 12.15 52.94 -6.27
CA GLN A 479 12.03 52.48 -7.66
C GLN A 479 10.60 52.64 -8.19
N CYS A 480 10.46 52.70 -9.52
CA CYS A 480 9.19 52.59 -10.22
C CYS A 480 9.41 51.74 -11.48
N ARG A 481 8.72 50.61 -11.60
CA ARG A 481 8.98 49.58 -12.61
C ARG A 481 7.69 49.14 -13.28
N GLY A 482 7.75 48.97 -14.59
CA GLY A 482 6.66 48.43 -15.41
C GLY A 482 6.91 46.98 -15.80
N HIS A 483 6.16 46.50 -16.79
CA HIS A 483 6.27 45.12 -17.29
C HIS A 483 7.71 44.70 -17.60
N SER A 484 8.14 43.55 -17.05
CA SER A 484 9.50 43.00 -17.14
C SER A 484 10.60 43.96 -16.64
N ASN A 485 10.36 44.66 -15.54
CA ASN A 485 11.27 45.63 -14.93
C ASN A 485 11.67 46.81 -15.82
N ARG A 486 10.89 47.13 -16.85
CA ARG A 486 11.14 48.29 -17.71
C ARG A 486 11.04 49.60 -16.93
N ASP A 487 11.86 50.57 -17.32
CA ASP A 487 11.86 51.91 -16.76
C ASP A 487 10.56 52.67 -17.12
N MET A 488 10.36 53.80 -16.44
CA MET A 488 9.23 54.69 -16.66
C MET A 488 9.26 55.29 -18.08
N THR A 489 8.09 55.38 -18.73
CA THR A 489 7.91 56.28 -19.87
C THR A 489 8.00 57.74 -19.41
N GLU A 490 8.22 58.68 -20.32
CA GLU A 490 8.26 60.12 -19.99
C GLU A 490 6.98 60.58 -19.28
N GLU A 491 5.83 60.10 -19.74
CA GLU A 491 4.53 60.38 -19.11
C GLU A 491 4.47 59.92 -17.64
N VAL A 492 4.95 58.70 -17.35
CA VAL A 492 4.96 58.14 -15.99
C VAL A 492 6.02 58.83 -15.13
N LYS A 493 7.17 59.18 -15.72
CA LYS A 493 8.24 59.91 -15.03
C LYS A 493 7.77 61.30 -14.59
N ASP A 494 7.17 62.07 -15.49
CA ASP A 494 6.56 63.39 -15.19
C ASP A 494 5.52 63.28 -14.06
N PHE A 495 4.72 62.22 -14.09
CA PHE A 495 3.71 61.96 -13.07
C PHE A 495 4.32 61.62 -11.70
N VAL A 496 5.34 60.76 -11.67
CA VAL A 496 6.06 60.36 -10.46
C VAL A 496 6.83 61.55 -9.87
N ASP A 497 7.51 62.35 -10.69
CA ASP A 497 8.24 63.54 -10.24
C ASP A 497 7.29 64.57 -9.61
N ALA A 498 6.12 64.78 -10.22
CA ALA A 498 5.06 65.60 -9.65
C ALA A 498 4.56 65.09 -8.28
N PHE A 499 4.36 63.77 -8.17
CA PHE A 499 3.97 63.15 -6.90
C PHE A 499 5.04 63.36 -5.81
N VAL A 500 6.31 63.10 -6.14
CA VAL A 500 7.44 63.26 -5.21
C VAL A 500 7.51 64.70 -4.70
N ALA A 501 7.44 65.69 -5.59
CA ALA A 501 7.51 67.11 -5.23
C ALA A 501 6.34 67.56 -4.33
N GLU A 502 5.13 67.07 -4.58
CA GLU A 502 3.93 67.53 -3.88
C GLU A 502 3.70 66.81 -2.55
N LYS A 503 3.94 65.49 -2.52
CA LYS A 503 3.51 64.60 -1.44
C LYS A 503 4.65 64.10 -0.56
N LEU A 504 5.88 64.02 -1.07
CA LEU A 504 7.05 63.59 -0.28
C LEU A 504 7.89 64.77 0.24
N PHE A 505 7.89 65.91 -0.46
CA PHE A 505 8.66 67.11 -0.09
C PHE A 505 7.83 68.23 0.60
N LYS A 506 7.13 67.98 1.71
CA LYS A 506 6.60 69.07 2.60
C LYS A 506 6.60 68.72 4.10
N LYS A 507 7.71 69.03 4.81
CA LYS A 507 7.77 69.70 6.14
C LYS A 507 9.22 69.77 6.67
N SER A 508 9.87 70.94 6.58
CA SER A 508 10.92 71.36 7.50
C SER A 508 10.94 72.88 7.68
N LYS A 509 9.81 73.49 8.11
CA LYS A 509 9.80 74.88 8.57
C LYS A 509 8.65 75.15 9.56
N LYS A 510 8.95 75.04 10.85
CA LYS A 510 8.61 76.05 11.88
C LYS A 510 9.34 75.73 13.20
N ARG A 511 10.00 76.76 13.73
CA ARG A 511 10.90 76.87 14.89
C ARG A 511 10.13 77.35 16.14
N GLY A 512 10.74 77.17 17.31
CA GLY A 512 10.57 77.99 18.53
C GLY A 512 10.75 77.13 19.78
N ARG A 513 11.91 77.05 20.45
CA ARG A 513 12.68 78.01 21.28
C ARG A 513 12.06 78.27 22.66
N LYS A 514 12.91 78.08 23.70
CA LYS A 514 12.82 78.32 25.17
C LYS A 514 12.21 77.16 25.98
N THR A 515 12.78 76.71 27.10
CA THR A 515 13.77 77.28 28.03
C THR A 515 14.50 76.17 28.81
N ASP A 516 15.71 76.48 29.28
CA ASP A 516 16.43 75.76 30.33
C ASP A 516 15.55 75.52 31.56
N ASP A 517 15.63 74.31 32.13
CA ASP A 517 15.80 74.19 33.58
C ASP A 517 16.68 72.98 33.92
N LYS A 518 17.57 73.19 34.89
CA LYS A 518 18.56 72.23 35.41
C LYS A 518 17.93 71.28 36.43
N LEU A 519 18.67 70.20 36.72
CA LEU A 519 18.67 69.27 37.87
C LEU A 519 18.24 67.85 37.47
N GLY A 520 19.00 66.79 37.74
CA GLY A 520 20.22 66.64 38.51
C GLY A 520 20.82 65.24 38.33
N VAL A 521 22.09 65.15 38.68
CA VAL A 521 22.93 63.95 38.76
C VAL A 521 22.49 63.09 39.95
N ALA A 522 22.46 61.75 39.80
CA ALA A 522 22.91 60.81 40.83
C ALA A 522 22.92 59.35 40.34
N VAL A 523 24.14 58.79 40.39
CA VAL A 523 24.55 57.38 40.62
C VAL A 523 24.21 56.34 39.57
#